data_AF-A0A328PCR9-F1
#
_entry.id   AF-A0A328PCR9-F1
#
_cell.length_a   1.000
_cell.length_b   1.000
_cell.length_c   1.000
_cell.angle_alpha   90.00
_cell.angle_beta   90.00
_cell.angle_gamma   90.00
#
_symmetry.space_group_name_H-M   'P 1'
#
loop_
_entity.id
_entity.type
_entity.pdbx_description
1 polymer ?
#
loop_
_entity_poly.entity_id
_entity_poly.type
_entity_poly.pdbx_seq_one_letter_code
_entity_poly.pdbx_strand_id
1 'polypeptide(L)'
;MNPIIIIRSAILLISSILLLISAAGILRFKDNIPRVLYARIHILGVADIACIIALLTLYEPLLAITYFILAPFAAHAIANAYYYGEEDHD
;
A
#
# COMPACT_ATOMS: atom_id res chain seq x y z
N MET A 1 21.71 13.79 21.55
CA MET A 1 20.52 13.15 20.95
C MET A 1 20.97 11.83 20.34
N ASN A 2 20.29 10.72 20.62
CA ASN A 2 20.77 9.38 20.20
C ASN A 2 20.55 9.22 18.68
N PRO A 3 21.59 9.01 17.86
CA PRO A 3 21.48 9.03 16.39
C PRO A 3 20.48 7.98 15.86
N ILE A 4 20.34 6.86 16.56
CA ILE A 4 19.37 5.80 16.22
C ILE A 4 17.93 6.32 16.28
N ILE A 5 17.60 7.12 17.29
CA ILE A 5 16.25 7.69 17.46
C ILE A 5 15.94 8.66 16.32
N ILE A 6 16.93 9.47 15.91
CA ILE A 6 16.77 10.44 14.81
C ILE A 6 16.45 9.69 13.50
N ILE A 7 17.20 8.64 13.20
CA ILE A 7 17.01 7.83 11.99
C ILE A 7 15.62 7.21 11.97
N ARG A 8 15.19 6.60 13.09
CA ARG A 8 13.87 5.95 13.18
C ARG A 8 12.73 6.96 13.03
N SER A 9 12.82 8.10 13.70
CA SER A 9 11.83 9.17 13.57
C SER A 9 11.74 9.69 12.13
N ALA A 10 12.88 9.85 11.44
CA ALA A 10 12.90 10.25 10.04
C ALA A 10 12.22 9.22 9.12
N ILE A 11 12.51 7.92 9.32
CA ILE A 11 11.87 6.85 8.54
C ILE A 11 10.35 6.84 8.76
N LEU A 12 9.88 6.96 10.01
CA LEU A 12 8.45 7.01 10.33
C LEU A 12 7.75 8.22 9.70
N LEU A 13 8.42 9.37 9.69
CA LEU A 13 7.90 10.59 9.06
C LEU A 13 7.75 10.39 7.54
N ILE A 14 8.75 9.82 6.89
CA ILE A 14 8.70 9.49 5.45
C ILE A 14 7.58 8.48 5.17
N SER A 15 7.48 7.40 5.95
CA SER A 15 6.38 6.43 5.83
C SER A 15 5.01 7.09 5.97
N SER A 16 4.85 8.00 6.92
CA SER A 16 3.58 8.73 7.09
C SER A 16 3.25 9.62 5.89
N ILE A 17 4.24 10.32 5.32
CA ILE A 17 4.03 11.15 4.12
C ILE A 17 3.61 10.28 2.94
N LEU A 18 4.30 9.15 2.71
CA LEU A 18 3.94 8.22 1.64
C LEU A 18 2.51 7.69 1.80
N LEU A 19 2.11 7.35 3.03
CA LEU A 19 0.77 6.85 3.33
C LEU A 19 -0.30 7.91 3.03
N LEU A 20 -0.07 9.18 3.39
CA LEU A 20 -0.96 10.28 3.06
C LEU A 20 -1.06 10.52 1.54
N ILE A 21 0.07 10.48 0.83
CA ILE A 21 0.09 10.63 -0.64
C ILE A 21 -0.65 9.48 -1.30
N SER A 22 -0.45 8.23 -0.87
CA SER A 22 -1.17 7.07 -1.39
C SER A 22 -2.67 7.17 -1.14
N ALA A 23 -3.09 7.58 0.07
CA ALA A 23 -4.50 7.77 0.39
C ALA A 23 -5.14 8.85 -0.50
N ALA A 24 -4.47 10.00 -0.67
CA ALA A 24 -4.93 11.04 -1.58
C ALA A 24 -4.95 10.55 -3.04
N GLY A 25 -3.97 9.75 -3.46
CA GLY A 25 -3.89 9.14 -4.78
C GLY A 25 -5.06 8.21 -5.06
N ILE A 26 -5.42 7.34 -4.12
CA ILE A 26 -6.56 6.41 -4.24
C ILE A 26 -7.87 7.19 -4.44
N LEU A 27 -8.08 8.27 -3.67
CA LEU A 27 -9.29 9.09 -3.73
C LEU A 27 -9.36 10.00 -4.97
N ARG A 28 -8.22 10.35 -5.57
CA ARG A 28 -8.15 11.31 -6.68
C ARG A 28 -8.70 10.75 -7.99
N PHE A 29 -8.55 9.46 -8.25
CA PHE A 29 -8.99 8.87 -9.51
C PHE A 29 -10.48 8.56 -9.45
N LYS A 30 -11.25 9.07 -10.42
CA LYS A 30 -12.69 8.81 -10.56
C LYS A 30 -12.90 7.50 -11.35
N ASP A 31 -14.01 6.81 -11.09
CA ASP A 31 -14.28 5.48 -11.66
C ASP A 31 -14.44 5.47 -13.19
N ASN A 32 -14.60 6.64 -13.81
CA ASN A 32 -14.83 6.78 -15.25
C ASN A 32 -13.57 6.57 -16.11
N ILE A 33 -12.42 6.25 -15.51
CA ILE A 33 -11.17 6.00 -16.23
C ILE A 33 -11.02 4.49 -16.43
N PRO A 34 -10.84 3.99 -17.66
CA PRO A 34 -10.68 2.56 -17.89
C PRO A 34 -9.47 2.03 -17.12
N ARG A 35 -9.62 0.87 -16.46
CA ARG A 35 -8.57 0.21 -15.65
C ARG A 35 -8.09 1.01 -14.44
N VAL A 36 -8.89 1.97 -13.95
CA VAL A 36 -8.58 2.75 -12.74
C VAL A 36 -8.31 1.89 -11.50
N LEU A 37 -8.97 0.73 -11.40
CA LEU A 37 -8.77 -0.19 -10.29
C LEU A 37 -7.32 -0.71 -10.22
N TYR A 38 -6.71 -1.06 -11.36
CA TYR A 38 -5.30 -1.48 -11.38
C TYR A 38 -4.36 -0.35 -10.93
N ALA A 39 -4.66 0.89 -11.30
CA ALA A 39 -3.90 2.05 -10.82
C ALA A 39 -4.05 2.23 -9.30
N ARG A 40 -5.26 2.06 -8.75
CA ARG A 40 -5.50 2.10 -7.30
C ARG A 40 -4.78 0.98 -6.56
N ILE A 41 -4.77 -0.25 -7.11
CA ILE A 41 -4.01 -1.38 -6.54
C ILE A 41 -2.50 -1.06 -6.52
N HIS A 42 -1.97 -0.43 -7.57
CA HIS A 42 -0.56 -0.03 -7.59
C HIS A 42 -0.25 1.01 -6.50
N ILE A 43 -1.12 2.01 -6.33
CA ILE A 43 -0.97 3.04 -5.27
C ILE A 43 -1.14 2.43 -3.88
N LEU A 44 -2.04 1.46 -3.72
CA LEU A 44 -2.24 0.69 -2.48
C LEU A 44 -0.97 -0.10 -2.13
N GLY A 45 -0.30 -0.70 -3.11
CA GLY A 45 0.98 -1.37 -2.91
C GLY A 45 2.08 -0.43 -2.37
N VAL A 46 2.09 0.85 -2.77
CA VAL A 46 2.99 1.86 -2.18
C VAL A 46 2.66 2.11 -0.70
N ALA A 47 1.38 2.15 -0.35
CA ALA A 47 0.95 2.28 1.05
C ALA A 47 1.34 1.05 1.89
N ASP A 48 1.18 -0.16 1.35
CA ASP A 48 1.54 -1.40 2.02
C ASP A 48 3.04 -1.45 2.33
N ILE A 49 3.90 -1.08 1.36
CA ILE A 49 5.35 -1.02 1.56
C ILE A 49 5.73 0.06 2.59
N ALA A 50 5.10 1.23 2.54
CA ALA A 50 5.33 2.29 3.54
C ALA A 50 4.99 1.82 4.97
N CYS A 51 3.91 1.04 5.11
CA CYS A 51 3.48 0.42 6.36
C CYS A 51 4.48 -0.65 6.85
N ILE A 52 4.92 -1.55 5.96
CA ILE A 52 5.92 -2.59 6.27
C ILE A 52 7.23 -1.96 6.78
N ILE A 53 7.70 -0.89 6.14
CA ILE A 53 8.90 -0.14 6.57
C ILE A 53 8.67 0.48 7.96
N ALA A 54 7.48 1.03 8.23
CA ALA A 54 7.15 1.58 9.54
C ALA A 54 7.15 0.49 10.63
N LEU A 55 6.56 -0.68 10.35
CA LEU A 55 6.53 -1.81 11.28
C LEU A 55 7.92 -2.35 11.60
N LEU A 56 8.80 -2.49 10.60
CA LEU A 56 10.21 -2.84 10.83
C LEU A 56 10.91 -1.78 11.69
N THR A 57 10.60 -0.50 11.45
CA THR A 57 11.13 0.61 12.23
C THR A 57 10.62 0.61 13.67
N LEU A 58 9.46 0.01 13.96
CA LEU A 58 8.90 -0.15 15.30
C LEU A 58 9.33 -1.44 16.03
N TYR A 59 10.23 -2.24 15.44
CA TYR A 59 10.61 -3.57 15.92
C TYR A 59 9.45 -4.59 15.94
N GLU A 60 8.55 -4.51 14.97
CA GLU A 60 7.47 -5.48 14.76
C GLU A 60 7.71 -6.34 13.49
N PRO A 61 8.78 -7.17 13.46
CA PRO A 61 9.18 -7.88 12.25
C PRO A 61 8.20 -8.98 11.84
N LEU A 62 7.54 -9.63 12.80
CA LEU A 62 6.56 -10.67 12.51
C LEU A 62 5.38 -10.09 11.71
N LEU A 63 4.85 -8.94 12.16
CA LEU A 63 3.76 -8.25 11.49
C LEU A 63 4.17 -7.72 10.11
N ALA A 64 5.38 -7.17 10.00
CA ALA A 64 5.94 -6.69 8.74
C ALA A 64 6.04 -7.82 7.69
N ILE A 65 6.52 -9.00 8.09
CA ILE A 65 6.62 -10.17 7.21
C ILE A 65 5.23 -10.67 6.81
N THR A 66 4.28 -10.72 7.76
CA THR A 66 2.90 -11.10 7.47
C THR A 66 2.28 -10.16 6.42
N TYR A 67 2.44 -8.84 6.59
CA TYR A 67 1.97 -7.87 5.60
C TYR A 67 2.68 -8.03 4.26
N PHE A 68 3.99 -8.25 4.25
CA PHE A 68 4.77 -8.44 3.02
C PHE A 68 4.30 -9.64 2.21
N ILE A 69 3.91 -10.73 2.89
CA ILE A 69 3.35 -11.90 2.23
C ILE A 69 1.92 -11.61 1.78
N LEU A 70 1.06 -11.04 2.63
CA LEU A 70 -0.37 -10.92 2.33
C LEU A 70 -0.70 -9.82 1.31
N ALA A 71 0.02 -8.69 1.31
CA ALA A 71 -0.23 -7.56 0.42
C ALA A 71 -0.27 -7.94 -1.08
N PRO A 72 0.72 -8.67 -1.65
CA PRO A 72 0.67 -9.07 -3.05
C PRO A 72 -0.47 -10.05 -3.35
N PHE A 73 -0.82 -10.94 -2.42
CA PHE A 73 -1.95 -11.87 -2.60
C PHE A 73 -3.29 -11.13 -2.60
N ALA A 74 -3.47 -10.16 -1.69
CA ALA A 74 -4.65 -9.31 -1.66
C ALA A 74 -4.78 -8.51 -2.96
N ALA A 75 -3.69 -7.85 -3.40
CA ALA A 75 -3.66 -7.13 -4.66
C ALA A 75 -4.02 -8.02 -5.86
N HIS A 76 -3.45 -9.23 -5.93
CA HIS A 76 -3.74 -10.17 -7.00
C HIS A 76 -5.19 -10.67 -6.97
N ALA A 77 -5.71 -11.01 -5.80
CA ALA A 77 -7.11 -11.45 -5.64
C ALA A 77 -8.10 -10.37 -6.06
N ILE A 78 -7.87 -9.10 -5.69
CA ILE A 78 -8.72 -7.96 -6.08
C ILE A 78 -8.65 -7.75 -7.60
N ALA A 79 -7.45 -7.77 -8.19
CA ALA A 79 -7.27 -7.59 -9.64
C ALA A 79 -7.92 -8.72 -10.44
N ASN A 80 -7.81 -9.97 -9.96
CA ASN A 80 -8.40 -11.14 -10.59
C ASN A 80 -9.94 -11.10 -10.51
N ALA A 81 -10.49 -10.78 -9.35
CA ALA A 81 -11.93 -10.63 -9.16
C ALA A 81 -12.51 -9.52 -10.05
N TYR A 82 -11.78 -8.42 -10.24
CA TYR A 82 -12.20 -7.35 -11.15
C TYR A 82 -12.17 -7.80 -12.61
N TYR A 83 -11.07 -8.43 -13.05
CA TYR A 83 -10.91 -8.88 -14.45
C TYR A 83 -11.99 -9.88 -14.88
N TYR A 84 -12.21 -10.93 -14.08
CA TYR A 84 -13.18 -11.98 -14.40
C TYR A 84 -14.61 -11.63 -13.95
N GLY A 85 -14.77 -10.66 -13.05
CA GLY A 85 -16.09 -10.18 -12.62
C GLY A 85 -16.72 -9.18 -13.59
N GLU A 86 -15.93 -8.56 -14.47
CA GLU A 86 -16.44 -7.72 -15.56
C GLU A 86 -16.88 -8.54 -16.80
N GLU A 87 -16.65 -9.87 -16.85
CA GLU A 87 -17.02 -10.72 -18.00
C GLU A 87 -18.51 -11.11 -18.07
N ASP A 88 -19.37 -10.64 -17.15
CA ASP A 88 -20.82 -11.00 -17.11
C ASP A 88 -21.79 -9.87 -17.56
N HIS A 89 -21.32 -8.87 -18.30
CA HIS A 89 -22.18 -7.79 -18.84
C HIS A 89 -21.94 -7.44 -20.31
N ASP A 90 -21.92 -8.44 -21.19
CA ASP A 90 -22.30 -8.30 -22.61
C ASP A 90 -23.05 -9.54 -23.11
#